data_AF-A0A934CMF9-F1
#
_entry.id   AF-A0A934CMF9-F1
#
_cell.length_a   1.000
_cell.length_b   1.000
_cell.length_c   1.000
_cell.angle_alpha   90.00
_cell.angle_beta   90.00
_cell.angle_gamma   90.00
#
_symmetry.space_group_name_H-M   'P 1'
#
loop_
_entity.id
_entity.type
_entity.pdbx_description
1 polymer ?
#
loop_
_entity_poly.entity_id
_entity_poly.type
_entity_poly.pdbx_seq_one_letter_code
_entity_poly.pdbx_strand_id
1 'polypeptide(L)' 'MSEELRVSNIETREAPGKRRFAMVVDTRRCIGCMACQVACKAEYDTPLGVNRTWVP' A
#
# COMPACT_ATOMS: atom_id res chain seq x y z
N MET A 1 20.06 -21.26 1.85
CA MET A 1 18.71 -21.03 2.42
C MET A 1 18.79 -19.79 3.30
N SER A 2 18.96 -18.55 2.83
CA SER A 2 18.41 -17.78 1.70
C SER A 2 16.96 -17.28 1.85
N GLU A 3 16.46 -17.07 3.08
CA GLU A 3 15.13 -16.47 3.29
C GLU A 3 15.07 -15.26 4.25
N GLU A 4 16.11 -14.95 5.02
CA GLU A 4 16.06 -13.82 5.98
C GLU A 4 16.66 -12.50 5.47
N LEU A 5 17.31 -12.50 4.30
CA LEU A 5 18.17 -11.38 3.87
C LEU A 5 17.51 -10.31 2.98
N ARG A 6 16.18 -10.16 2.99
CA ARG A 6 15.49 -9.08 2.22
C ARG A 6 14.63 -8.13 3.03
N VAL A 7 14.52 -8.32 4.34
CA VAL A 7 13.82 -7.39 5.25
C VAL A 7 14.82 -6.50 6.02
N SER A 8 16.06 -6.38 5.53
CA SER A 8 17.13 -5.67 6.25
C SER A 8 17.18 -4.16 6.04
N ASN A 9 16.32 -3.57 5.19
CA ASN A 9 16.38 -2.12 4.86
C ASN A 9 15.09 -1.33 5.18
N ILE A 10 14.14 -1.89 5.94
CA ILE A 10 13.04 -1.12 6.53
C ILE A 10 13.40 -0.85 7.98
N GLU A 11 14.43 -0.03 8.20
CA GLU A 11 14.62 0.59 9.52
C GLU A 11 13.46 1.56 9.74
N THR A 12 12.45 1.10 10.47
CA THR A 12 11.31 1.92 10.86
C THR A 12 11.81 3.09 11.70
N ARG A 13 11.93 4.27 11.09
CA ARG A 13 12.25 5.56 11.74
C ARG A 13 11.17 6.02 12.72
N GLU A 14 10.68 5.19 13.65
CA GLU A 14 9.71 5.62 14.66
C GLU A 14 9.97 5.05 16.05
N ALA A 15 9.55 5.84 17.04
CA ALA A 15 9.69 5.54 18.46
C ALA A 15 9.02 4.19 18.82
N PRO A 16 9.63 3.42 19.75
CA PRO A 16 9.07 2.17 20.23
C PRO A 16 7.64 2.39 20.78
N GLY A 17 6.66 1.65 20.23
CA GLY A 17 5.26 1.68 20.67
C GLY A 17 4.23 2.11 19.62
N LYS A 18 4.65 2.67 18.47
CA LYS A 18 3.74 2.95 17.34
C LYS A 18 3.69 1.79 16.35
N ARG A 19 2.49 1.28 16.08
CA ARG A 19 2.27 0.30 15.01
C ARG A 19 2.41 0.97 13.65
N ARG A 20 3.24 0.40 12.78
CA ARG A 20 3.39 0.79 11.38
C ARG A 20 2.51 -0.09 10.50
N PHE A 21 1.47 0.50 9.93
CA PHE A 21 0.66 -0.17 8.92
C PHE A 21 1.29 -0.02 7.55
N ALA A 22 1.34 -1.11 6.80
CA ALA A 22 1.81 -1.14 5.42
C ALA A 22 0.82 -1.91 4.55
N MET A 23 0.72 -1.49 3.29
CA MET A 23 -0.03 -2.18 2.25
C MET A 23 0.97 -2.60 1.17
N VAL A 24 0.94 -3.88 0.77
CA VAL A 24 1.81 -4.42 -0.27
C VAL A 24 0.96 -4.78 -1.49
N VAL A 25 1.39 -4.34 -2.66
CA VAL A 25 0.74 -4.63 -3.95
C VAL A 25 1.75 -5.34 -4.85
N ASP A 26 1.44 -6.57 -5.29
CA ASP A 26 2.25 -7.27 -6.30
C ASP A 26 1.87 -6.79 -7.70
N THR A 27 2.71 -5.97 -8.30
CA THR A 27 2.49 -5.36 -9.62
C THR A 27 2.50 -6.39 -10.75
N ARG A 28 3.09 -7.56 -10.57
CA ARG A 28 3.10 -8.63 -11.59
C ARG A 28 1.74 -9.31 -11.73
N ARG A 29 0.90 -9.24 -10.69
CA ARG A 29 -0.47 -9.77 -10.69
C ARG A 29 -1.51 -8.69 -11.00
N CYS A 30 -1.13 -7.42 -10.96
CA CYS A 30 -2.02 -6.32 -11.24
C CYS A 30 -2.34 -6.29 -12.76
N ILE A 31 -3.62 -6.40 -13.10
CA ILE A 31 -4.10 -6.32 -14.49
C ILE A 31 -4.69 -4.94 -14.84
N GLY A 32 -4.64 -3.98 -13.91
CA GLY A 32 -5.17 -2.63 -14.15
C GLY A 32 -6.70 -2.55 -14.28
N CYS A 33 -7.47 -3.39 -13.59
CA CYS A 33 -8.94 -3.40 -13.68
C CYS A 33 -9.66 -2.24 -12.93
N MET A 34 -8.90 -1.38 -12.24
CA MET A 34 -9.42 -0.27 -11.42
C MET A 34 -10.38 -0.65 -10.27
N ALA A 35 -10.54 -1.94 -9.94
CA ALA A 35 -11.41 -2.37 -8.85
C ALA A 35 -11.03 -1.76 -7.49
N CYS A 36 -9.74 -1.64 -7.19
CA CYS A 36 -9.26 -0.99 -5.97
C CYS A 36 -9.66 0.49 -5.88
N GLN A 37 -9.74 1.19 -7.02
CA GLN A 37 -10.20 2.59 -7.06
C GLN A 37 -11.70 2.66 -6.80
N VAL A 38 -12.50 1.82 -7.47
CA VAL A 38 -13.96 1.78 -7.28
C VAL A 38 -14.31 1.46 -5.83
N ALA A 39 -13.65 0.46 -5.24
CA ALA A 39 -13.83 0.12 -3.83
C ALA A 39 -13.53 1.31 -2.92
N CYS A 40 -12.39 2.00 -3.12
CA CYS A 40 -12.06 3.17 -2.32
C CYS A 40 -13.10 4.30 -2.46
N LYS A 41 -13.62 4.55 -3.66
CA LYS A 41 -14.67 5.55 -3.86
C LYS A 41 -15.98 5.17 -3.16
N ALA A 42 -16.38 3.90 -3.27
CA ALA A 42 -17.61 3.39 -2.68
C ALA A 42 -17.60 3.44 -1.15
N GLU A 43 -16.46 3.13 -0.52
CA GLU A 43 -16.35 3.09 0.94
C GLU A 43 -16.13 4.46 1.58
N TYR A 44 -15.52 5.41 0.86
CA TYR A 44 -15.02 6.65 1.46
C TYR A 44 -15.56 7.94 0.83
N ASP A 45 -16.53 7.84 -0.10
CA ASP A 45 -17.19 8.97 -0.78
C ASP A 45 -16.20 10.06 -1.25
N THR A 46 -15.13 9.62 -1.90
CA THR A 46 -14.05 10.54 -2.31
C THR A 46 -14.58 11.54 -3.35
N PRO A 47 -14.12 12.81 -3.34
CA PRO A 47 -14.54 13.80 -4.32
C PRO A 47 -14.31 13.37 -5.78
N LEU A 48 -15.10 13.95 -6.67
CA LEU A 48 -14.93 13.77 -8.11
C LEU A 48 -13.56 14.28 -8.55
N GLY A 49 -12.91 13.53 -9.45
CA GLY A 49 -11.57 13.83 -9.94
C GLY A 49 -10.42 13.52 -8.98
N VAL A 50 -10.69 12.97 -7.79
CA VAL A 50 -9.66 12.61 -6.79
C VAL A 50 -9.53 11.10 -6.64
N ASN A 51 -8.28 10.61 -6.54
CA ASN A 51 -7.93 9.20 -6.39
C ASN A 51 -6.78 9.06 -5.39
N ARG A 52 -6.87 8.07 -4.49
CA ARG A 52 -5.90 7.81 -3.41
C ARG A 52 -4.87 6.74 -3.77
N THR A 53 -4.64 6.50 -5.06
CA THR A 53 -3.75 5.44 -5.57
C THR A 53 -2.33 5.91 -5.88
N TRP A 54 -1.97 7.14 -5.46
CA TRP A 54 -0.65 7.68 -5.70
C TRP A 54 0.38 7.00 -4.80
N VAL A 55 1.47 6.55 -5.40
CA VAL A 55 2.68 6.06 -4.72
C VAL A 55 3.74 7.15 -4.92
N PRO A 56 4.40 7.64 -3.85
CA PRO A 56 5.52 8.58 -3.95
C PRO A 56 6.69 8.07 -4.81
#